data_AF-A0ABD1NK08-F1
#
_entry.id   AF-A0ABD1NK08-F1
#
_cell.length_a   1.000
_cell.length_b   1.000
_cell.length_c   1.000
_cell.angle_alpha   90.00
_cell.angle_beta   90.00
_cell.angle_gamma   90.00
#
_symmetry.space_group_name_H-M   'P 1'
#
loop_
_entity.id
_entity.type
_entity.pdbx_description
1 polymer ?
#
loop_
_entity_poly.entity_id
_entity_poly.type
_entity_poly.pdbx_seq_one_letter_code
_entity_poly.pdbx_strand_id
1 'polypeptide(L)'
;MGACVSSPWRGGVKSGGGSVRARESFRRPSWIMVMDTAGKIKEYKTAIPARTVLRENPHCYLCNSESVQIGTYMPRVPEEEYLLPGRIYFLVPLSHSPFPLVPPSPLPSRR
;
A
#
# COMPACT_ATOMS: atom_id res chain seq x y z
N MET A 1 -31.35 6.73 -1.28
CA MET A 1 -30.98 6.77 -2.70
C MET A 1 -30.41 8.15 -2.99
N GLY A 2 -29.09 8.33 -2.87
CA GLY A 2 -28.42 9.61 -3.12
C GLY A 2 -27.73 9.57 -4.47
N ALA A 3 -28.18 10.42 -5.41
CA ALA A 3 -27.69 10.46 -6.78
C ALA A 3 -26.33 11.18 -6.87
N CYS A 4 -25.35 10.49 -7.45
CA CYS A 4 -24.06 11.06 -7.81
C CYS A 4 -24.24 12.08 -8.93
N VAL A 5 -23.90 13.35 -8.69
CA VAL A 5 -23.91 14.40 -9.72
C VAL A 5 -22.52 14.55 -10.32
N SER A 6 -22.35 14.00 -11.52
CA SER A 6 -21.18 14.22 -12.37
C SER A 6 -21.29 15.61 -12.99
N SER A 7 -20.36 16.50 -12.70
CA SER A 7 -20.27 17.80 -13.38
C SER A 7 -19.45 17.65 -14.68
N PRO A 8 -19.97 18.03 -15.85
CA PRO A 8 -19.18 18.08 -17.07
C PRO A 8 -18.43 19.41 -17.13
N TRP A 9 -17.10 19.37 -17.16
CA TRP A 9 -16.31 20.57 -17.46
C TRP A 9 -16.36 20.86 -18.95
N ARG A 10 -16.86 22.07 -19.26
CA ARG A 10 -16.98 22.62 -20.61
C ARG A 10 -15.61 22.71 -21.29
N GLY A 11 -15.54 22.16 -22.51
CA GLY A 11 -14.48 22.45 -23.44
C GLY A 11 -14.50 23.91 -23.90
N GLY A 12 -13.33 24.53 -23.92
CA GLY A 12 -13.02 25.78 -24.58
C GLY A 12 -11.81 25.59 -25.48
N VAL A 13 -11.98 25.85 -26.77
CA VAL A 13 -10.99 25.71 -27.85
C VAL A 13 -10.00 26.89 -27.86
N LYS A 14 -8.70 26.63 -28.08
CA LYS A 14 -7.87 27.41 -29.04
C LYS A 14 -6.47 26.81 -29.23
N SER A 15 -6.08 26.80 -30.50
CA SER A 15 -4.84 26.33 -31.12
C SER A 15 -3.58 27.07 -30.65
N GLY A 16 -2.44 26.38 -30.62
CA GLY A 16 -1.12 27.02 -30.60
C GLY A 16 -0.10 26.37 -29.67
N GLY A 17 0.84 25.63 -30.27
CA GLY A 17 2.21 25.33 -29.82
C GLY A 17 2.58 25.37 -28.33
N GLY A 18 3.01 24.21 -27.83
CA GLY A 18 4.08 24.14 -26.83
C GLY A 18 3.66 23.92 -25.38
N SER A 19 4.34 22.92 -24.78
CA SER A 19 4.40 22.60 -23.35
C SER A 19 3.21 21.80 -22.79
N VAL A 20 3.45 20.49 -22.72
CA VAL A 20 2.85 19.54 -21.79
C VAL A 20 2.93 20.10 -20.37
N ARG A 21 1.98 20.95 -19.96
CA ARG A 21 1.91 21.41 -18.57
C ARG A 21 1.25 20.33 -17.72
N ALA A 22 2.13 19.40 -17.33
CA ALA A 22 2.25 18.93 -15.97
C ALA A 22 0.95 18.52 -15.28
N ARG A 23 0.52 17.28 -15.52
CA ARG A 23 -0.12 16.49 -14.46
C ARG A 23 0.94 16.09 -13.43
N GLU A 24 1.66 17.08 -12.90
CA GLU A 24 2.64 16.93 -11.83
C GLU A 24 1.94 17.11 -10.49
N SER A 25 1.18 16.09 -10.12
CA SER A 25 1.18 15.67 -8.73
C SER A 25 2.26 14.59 -8.62
N PHE A 26 3.14 14.66 -7.62
CA PHE A 26 4.15 13.63 -7.27
C PHE A 26 5.57 13.72 -7.88
N ARG A 27 6.14 14.91 -8.07
CA ARG A 27 7.61 15.13 -8.15
C ARG A 27 8.39 14.76 -6.86
N ARG A 28 7.81 13.93 -5.99
CA ARG A 28 8.46 13.41 -4.78
C ARG A 28 8.88 11.97 -5.08
N PRO A 29 10.10 11.54 -4.72
CA PRO A 29 10.36 10.11 -4.64
C PRO A 29 9.34 9.54 -3.64
N SER A 30 8.40 8.75 -4.15
CA SER A 30 7.39 8.12 -3.32
C SER A 30 8.11 7.08 -2.48
N TRP A 31 8.31 7.35 -1.20
CA TRP A 31 9.10 6.51 -0.31
C TRP A 31 8.52 5.07 -0.27
N ILE A 32 9.35 4.04 -0.09
CA ILE A 32 8.88 2.71 0.35
C ILE A 32 8.51 2.82 1.82
N MET A 33 7.31 2.39 2.20
CA MET A 33 6.88 2.39 3.60
C MET A 33 6.78 0.95 4.09
N VAL A 34 7.55 0.60 5.13
CA VAL A 34 7.46 -0.70 5.81
C VAL A 34 6.89 -0.46 7.20
N MET A 35 5.71 -1.01 7.49
CA MET A 35 5.08 -0.93 8.80
C MET A 35 5.42 -2.18 9.63
N ASP A 36 5.90 -1.97 10.86
CA ASP A 36 6.18 -3.03 11.82
C ASP A 36 4.92 -3.48 12.57
N THR A 37 5.08 -4.52 13.39
CA THR A 37 4.00 -5.13 14.17
C THR A 37 3.50 -4.24 15.30
N ALA A 38 4.26 -3.21 15.68
CA ALA A 38 3.89 -2.19 16.64
C ALA A 38 3.24 -0.96 15.95
N GLY A 39 3.07 -0.99 14.63
CA GLY A 39 2.51 0.09 13.84
C GLY A 39 3.49 1.23 13.52
N LYS A 40 4.80 1.06 13.79
CA LYS A 40 5.81 2.04 13.40
C LYS A 40 6.17 1.88 11.93
N ILE A 41 6.48 3.00 11.27
CA ILE A 41 6.80 3.02 9.86
C ILE A 41 8.30 3.29 9.68
N LYS A 42 8.97 2.43 8.92
CA LYS A 42 10.34 2.61 8.42
C LYS A 42 10.29 2.90 6.93
N GLU A 43 10.96 3.96 6.52
CA GLU A 43 10.90 4.43 5.16
C GLU A 43 12.22 4.11 4.39
N TYR A 44 12.17 3.55 3.16
CA TYR A 44 13.33 3.41 2.23
C TYR A 44 13.25 4.19 0.88
N LYS A 45 14.25 5.06 0.59
CA LYS A 45 14.17 6.04 -0.51
C LYS A 45 14.31 5.42 -1.90
N THR A 46 14.93 4.24 -1.97
CA THR A 46 15.28 3.53 -3.19
C THR A 46 14.80 2.10 -3.08
N ALA A 47 14.56 1.45 -4.22
CA ALA A 47 14.25 0.03 -4.25
C ALA A 47 15.29 -0.77 -3.47
N ILE A 48 14.83 -1.65 -2.57
CA ILE A 48 15.67 -2.53 -1.77
C ILE A 48 15.12 -3.94 -1.82
N PRO A 49 15.97 -4.98 -1.79
CA PRO A 49 15.48 -6.34 -1.78
C PRO A 49 14.81 -6.65 -0.43
N ALA A 50 13.72 -7.42 -0.46
CA ALA A 50 12.93 -7.77 0.71
C ALA A 50 13.78 -8.42 1.82
N ARG A 51 14.75 -9.27 1.46
CA ARG A 51 15.72 -9.87 2.39
C ARG A 51 16.44 -8.86 3.29
N THR A 52 16.68 -7.64 2.81
CA THR A 52 17.36 -6.60 3.60
C THR A 52 16.53 -6.21 4.81
N VAL A 53 15.22 -6.08 4.64
CA VAL A 53 14.27 -5.78 5.71
C VAL A 53 14.08 -7.00 6.63
N LEU A 54 13.98 -8.19 6.04
CA LEU A 54 13.75 -9.43 6.79
C LEU A 54 14.94 -9.84 7.66
N ARG A 55 16.17 -9.48 7.25
CA ARG A 55 17.37 -9.70 8.07
C ARG A 55 17.32 -8.96 9.41
N GLU A 56 16.65 -7.80 9.45
CA GLU A 56 16.41 -7.05 10.69
C GLU A 56 15.18 -7.57 11.45
N ASN A 57 14.33 -8.39 10.82
CA ASN A 57 13.04 -8.87 11.34
C ASN A 57 12.87 -10.39 11.11
N PRO A 58 13.70 -11.25 11.74
CA PRO A 58 13.84 -12.66 11.39
C PRO A 58 12.59 -13.53 11.66
N HIS A 59 11.65 -13.06 12.46
CA HIS A 59 10.39 -13.76 12.78
C HIS A 59 9.19 -13.23 12.00
N CYS A 60 9.43 -12.41 10.97
CA CYS A 60 8.40 -11.81 10.15
C CYS A 60 8.57 -12.20 8.68
N TYR A 61 7.50 -12.04 7.91
CA TYR A 61 7.54 -11.96 6.46
C TYR A 61 6.95 -10.63 6.00
N LEU A 62 7.20 -10.25 4.75
CA LEU A 62 6.65 -9.04 4.15
C LEU A 62 5.40 -9.35 3.34
N CYS A 63 4.43 -8.45 3.41
CA CYS A 63 3.24 -8.48 2.60
C CYS A 63 3.01 -7.11 1.94
N ASN A 64 2.70 -7.08 0.65
CA ASN A 64 2.33 -5.85 -0.05
C ASN A 64 0.87 -5.52 0.24
N SER A 65 0.60 -4.32 0.74
CA SER A 65 -0.76 -3.83 1.05
C SER A 65 -1.75 -3.95 -0.12
N GLU A 66 -1.30 -3.77 -1.36
CA GLU A 66 -2.15 -3.85 -2.54
C GLU A 66 -2.57 -5.28 -2.89
N SER A 67 -1.84 -6.28 -2.41
CA SER A 67 -2.13 -7.70 -2.65
C SER A 67 -2.98 -8.33 -1.55
N VAL A 68 -3.28 -7.58 -0.48
CA VAL A 68 -4.03 -8.07 0.67
C VAL A 68 -5.54 -8.08 0.39
N GLN A 69 -6.20 -9.20 0.65
CA GLN A 69 -7.66 -9.33 0.55
C GLN A 69 -8.25 -9.81 1.89
N ILE A 70 -9.42 -9.26 2.25
CA ILE A 70 -10.15 -9.67 3.45
C ILE A 70 -10.67 -11.11 3.26
N GLY A 71 -10.55 -11.92 4.30
CA GLY A 71 -10.94 -13.33 4.30
C GLY A 71 -9.91 -14.25 3.67
N THR A 72 -8.77 -13.73 3.20
CA THR A 72 -7.67 -14.54 2.66
C THR A 72 -6.44 -14.46 3.56
N TYR A 73 -5.52 -15.40 3.33
CA TYR A 73 -4.17 -15.30 3.88
C TYR A 73 -3.43 -14.11 3.26
N MET A 74 -2.52 -13.51 4.03
CA MET A 74 -1.67 -12.43 3.54
C MET A 74 -0.59 -13.00 2.60
N PRO A 75 -0.51 -12.54 1.34
CA PRO A 75 0.49 -13.03 0.41
C PRO A 75 1.89 -12.59 0.83
N ARG A 76 2.84 -13.54 0.80
CA ARG A 76 4.24 -13.28 1.11
C ARG A 76 4.95 -12.67 -0.10
N VAL A 77 5.71 -11.61 0.14
CA VAL A 77 6.70 -11.07 -0.80
C VAL A 77 7.96 -11.96 -0.74
N PRO A 78 8.44 -12.52 -1.86
CA PRO A 78 9.69 -13.27 -1.93
C PRO A 78 10.89 -12.45 -1.47
N GLU A 79 11.91 -13.10 -0.91
CA GLU A 79 13.06 -12.41 -0.31
C GLU A 79 13.96 -11.73 -1.36
N GLU A 80 13.93 -12.25 -2.59
CA GLU A 80 14.64 -11.75 -3.76
C GLU A 80 13.95 -10.58 -4.43
N GLU A 81 12.65 -10.36 -4.15
CA GLU A 81 11.88 -9.29 -4.76
C GLU A 81 12.30 -7.93 -4.21
N TYR A 82 12.33 -6.91 -5.07
CA TYR A 82 12.60 -5.55 -4.67
C TYR A 82 11.33 -4.84 -4.22
N LEU A 83 11.38 -4.24 -3.04
CA LEU A 83 10.36 -3.33 -2.54
C LEU A 83 10.40 -2.06 -3.37
N LEU A 84 9.22 -1.58 -3.79
CA LEU A 84 9.10 -0.49 -4.75
C LEU A 84 8.66 0.83 -4.10
N PRO A 85 9.26 1.97 -4.49
CA PRO A 85 8.78 3.30 -4.18
C PRO A 85 7.26 3.46 -4.37
N GLY A 86 6.59 4.13 -3.42
CA GLY A 86 5.15 4.41 -3.50
C GLY A 86 4.25 3.27 -3.07
N ARG A 87 4.83 2.23 -2.46
CA ARG A 87 4.09 1.10 -1.91
C ARG A 87 4.24 1.01 -0.40
N ILE A 88 3.22 0.43 0.22
CA ILE A 88 3.19 0.10 1.64
C ILE A 88 3.33 -1.41 1.79
N TYR A 89 4.26 -1.81 2.65
CA TYR A 89 4.51 -3.20 3.01
C TYR A 89 4.30 -3.39 4.51
N PHE A 90 3.67 -4.50 4.89
CA PHE A 90 3.47 -4.88 6.28
C PHE A 90 4.45 -5.97 6.67
N LEU A 91 5.09 -5.82 7.82
CA LEU A 91 5.75 -6.92 8.51
C LEU A 91 4.70 -7.73 9.26
N VAL A 92 4.61 -9.01 8.94
CA VAL A 92 3.64 -9.93 9.53
C VAL A 92 4.40 -11.02 10.27
N PRO A 93 4.12 -11.26 11.57
CA PRO A 93 4.76 -12.34 12.31
C PRO A 93 4.45 -13.69 11.66
N LEU A 94 5.44 -14.58 11.62
CA LEU A 94 5.25 -15.96 11.15
C LEU A 94 4.18 -16.70 11.98
N SER A 95 4.04 -16.38 13.26
CA SER A 95 3.01 -16.92 14.14
C SER A 95 1.57 -16.54 13.73
N HIS A 96 1.41 -15.45 12.98
CA HIS A 96 0.11 -14.97 12.49
C HIS A 96 -0.18 -15.38 11.05
N SER A 97 0.76 -16.04 10.37
CA SER A 97 0.57 -16.55 9.00
C SER A 97 -0.59 -17.55 8.80
N PRO A 98 -1.00 -18.39 9.78
CA PRO A 98 -2.03 -19.40 9.52
C PRO A 98 -3.46 -18.86 9.71
N PHE A 99 -3.66 -17.55 9.88
CA PHE A 99 -4.98 -16.97 10.05
C PHE A 99 -5.34 -16.05 8.88
N PRO A 100 -6.53 -16.23 8.27
CA PRO A 100 -7.02 -15.28 7.28
C PRO A 100 -7.30 -13.93 7.95
N LEU A 101 -7.18 -12.86 7.17
CA LEU A 101 -7.54 -11.53 7.64
C LEU A 101 -9.04 -11.41 7.85
N VAL A 102 -9.48 -11.54 9.10
CA VAL A 102 -10.88 -11.39 9.48
C VAL A 102 -11.11 -9.99 10.05
N PRO A 103 -12.19 -9.31 9.66
CA PRO A 103 -12.62 -8.11 10.37
C PRO A 103 -12.99 -8.46 11.81
N PRO A 104 -12.85 -7.52 12.76
CA PRO A 104 -13.33 -7.74 14.12
C PRO A 104 -14.83 -8.07 14.09
N SER A 105 -15.24 -9.09 14.86
CA SER A 105 -16.65 -9.45 14.96
C SER A 105 -17.46 -8.27 15.51
N PRO A 106 -18.69 -8.05 15.02
CA PRO A 106 -19.53 -7.00 15.56
C PRO A 106 -19.79 -7.28 17.05
N LEU A 107 -19.59 -6.26 17.89
CA LEU A 107 -19.95 -6.33 19.30
C LEU A 107 -21.44 -6.67 19.42
N PRO A 108 -21.86 -7.51 20.39
CA PRO A 108 -23.26 -7.82 20.57
C PRO A 108 -24.03 -6.53 20.85
N SER A 109 -25.02 -6.23 20.01
CA SER A 109 -25.92 -5.10 20.19
C SER A 109 -26.55 -5.21 21.58
N ARG A 110 -26.15 -4.33 22.49
CA ARG A 110 -26.73 -4.22 23.83
C ARG A 110 -28.19 -3.81 23.65
N ARG A 111 -29.12 -4.75 23.82
CA ARG A 111 -30.56 -4.49 23.88
C ARG A 111 -30.92 -3.84 25.21
#